data_AF-A0A644ZK24-F1
#
_entry.id   AF-A0A644ZK24-F1
#
_cell.length_a   1.000
_cell.length_b   1.000
_cell.length_c   1.000
_cell.angle_alpha   90.00
_cell.angle_beta   90.00
_cell.angle_gamma   90.00
#
_symmetry.space_group_name_H-M   'P 1'
#
loop_
_entity.id
_entity.type
_entity.pdbx_description
1 polymer ?
#
loop_
_entity_poly.entity_id
_entity_poly.type
_entity_poly.pdbx_seq_one_letter_code
_entity_poly.pdbx_strand_id
1 'polypeptide(L)'
;MADKIQQSNNSQLEALSAAINDLERKAQHVGTMSQTEKNLLAGALLDAIFNGLNLDSEPLLKMAVRRFKIMVEHGAWAEEFMGKIKAVCMVALRRGHKALLAEIVPVYQPILLNNPELRTEGINDLGMIACLAIKDSCYEICDSCVKIILMMERASSAEERQITNTALQILKNILITATRSRSEETFFYALKMINKSYQEREFMPDSALLSEFYLTVLFAAADHRWSKGLVCVNDFISLMLRRNIFSFEQKKKIAYEWVQLIGQIARRNWEEMAQKLMWFFFSFVIKSKEKDIIPYSVIMMGSSVKMHAAWDGFESALKIYYPWQLVMFILLDSCYKQDTRKNKEKLEVARLVVRTMRDLVLHVSRLSLNKPETDTFNQWFELWEANRAPKHLRVRAQKLIQLTVLYWEQLQPKASKNQMPHLIKIFQPNLIDTKCKMILTE
;
A
#
# COMPACT_ATOMS: atom_id res chain seq x y z
N MET A 1 48.88 15.17 25.29
CA MET A 1 48.51 14.82 23.89
C MET A 1 47.09 15.28 23.57
N ALA A 2 46.13 15.14 24.50
CA ALA A 2 44.79 15.72 24.41
C ALA A 2 44.79 17.27 24.26
N ASP A 3 45.60 18.00 25.03
CA ASP A 3 45.64 19.48 24.98
C ASP A 3 46.13 20.06 23.65
N LYS A 4 47.04 19.36 22.95
CA LYS A 4 47.53 19.77 21.62
C LYS A 4 46.47 19.56 20.53
N ILE A 5 45.66 18.51 20.66
CA ILE A 5 44.54 18.24 19.75
C ILE A 5 43.42 19.27 19.98
N GLN A 6 43.15 19.64 21.23
CA GLN A 6 42.16 20.67 21.57
C GLN A 6 42.58 22.07 21.10
N GLN A 7 43.85 22.46 21.26
CA GLN A 7 44.35 23.73 20.72
C GLN A 7 44.36 23.78 19.19
N SER A 8 44.68 22.66 18.52
CA SER A 8 44.61 22.56 17.05
C SER A 8 43.17 22.65 16.52
N ASN A 9 42.21 22.04 17.22
CA ASN A 9 40.80 22.12 16.83
C ASN A 9 40.24 23.53 17.04
N ASN A 10 40.64 24.22 18.10
CA ASN A 10 40.19 25.59 18.37
C ASN A 10 40.71 26.60 17.33
N SER A 11 41.98 26.50 16.92
CA SER A 11 42.53 27.38 15.88
C SER A 11 41.91 27.12 14.50
N GLN A 12 41.62 25.86 14.18
CA GLN A 12 40.89 25.49 12.96
C GLN A 12 39.43 26.00 12.98
N LEU A 13 38.79 25.98 14.14
CA LEU A 13 37.42 26.47 14.32
C LEU A 13 37.36 28.00 14.19
N GLU A 14 38.34 28.73 14.73
CA GLU A 14 38.46 30.19 14.56
C GLU A 14 38.72 30.57 13.09
N ALA A 15 39.60 29.85 12.40
CA ALA A 15 39.87 30.08 10.98
C ALA A 15 38.62 29.79 10.10
N LEU A 16 37.89 28.71 10.41
CA LEU A 16 36.66 28.34 9.72
C LEU A 16 35.53 29.32 10.02
N SER A 17 35.44 29.84 11.25
CA SER A 17 34.49 30.90 11.61
C SER A 17 34.79 32.20 10.87
N ALA A 18 36.05 32.63 10.80
CA ALA A 18 36.46 33.81 10.04
C ALA A 18 36.16 33.66 8.54
N ALA A 19 36.43 32.48 7.97
CA ALA A 19 36.14 32.18 6.57
C ALA A 19 34.63 32.18 6.28
N ILE A 20 33.81 31.56 7.13
CA ILE A 20 32.35 31.56 6.97
C ILE A 20 31.80 32.99 7.10
N ASN A 21 32.30 33.79 8.03
CA ASN A 21 31.87 35.17 8.21
C ASN A 21 32.26 36.10 7.03
N ASP A 22 33.43 35.89 6.42
CA ASP A 22 33.83 36.63 5.21
C ASP A 22 33.01 36.22 3.98
N LEU A 23 32.78 34.92 3.80
CA LEU A 23 31.89 34.39 2.76
C LEU A 23 30.45 34.87 2.97
N GLU A 24 30.00 34.99 4.22
CA GLU A 24 28.69 35.55 4.54
C GLU A 24 28.57 37.02 4.10
N ARG A 25 29.56 37.87 4.41
CA ARG A 25 29.54 39.28 4.00
C ARG A 25 29.44 39.41 2.49
N LYS A 26 30.16 38.58 1.75
CA LYS A 26 30.09 38.51 0.29
C LYS A 26 28.72 38.02 -0.20
N ALA A 27 28.11 37.07 0.50
CA ALA A 27 26.77 36.56 0.21
C ALA A 27 25.62 37.53 0.56
N GLN A 28 25.87 38.69 1.19
CA GLN A 28 24.82 39.69 1.42
C GLN A 28 24.45 40.47 0.14
N HIS A 29 25.32 40.45 -0.88
CA HIS A 29 25.13 41.17 -2.14
C HIS A 29 24.71 40.25 -3.32
N VAL A 30 24.11 39.09 -3.04
CA VAL A 30 23.76 38.05 -4.03
C VAL A 30 22.96 38.61 -5.23
N GLY A 31 22.11 39.62 -5.02
CA GLY A 31 21.29 40.22 -6.09
C GLY A 31 22.09 40.94 -7.18
N THR A 32 23.31 41.40 -6.90
CA THR A 32 24.15 42.16 -7.83
C THR A 32 25.32 41.36 -8.42
N MET A 33 25.48 40.10 -8.00
CA MET A 33 26.60 39.25 -8.41
C MET A 33 26.33 38.56 -9.76
N SER A 34 27.39 38.38 -10.55
CA SER A 34 27.34 37.57 -11.77
C SER A 34 27.12 36.08 -11.42
N GLN A 35 26.61 35.32 -12.39
CA GLN A 35 26.31 33.89 -12.20
C GLN A 35 27.57 33.07 -11.82
N THR A 36 28.71 33.40 -12.41
CA THR A 36 30.01 32.77 -12.13
C THR A 36 30.48 33.04 -10.70
N GLU A 37 30.31 34.27 -10.21
CA GLU A 37 30.68 34.63 -8.83
C GLU A 37 29.75 33.96 -7.81
N LYS A 38 28.45 33.84 -8.12
CA LYS A 38 27.49 33.11 -7.29
C LYS A 38 27.89 31.64 -7.16
N ASN A 39 28.28 31.00 -8.26
CA ASN A 39 28.68 29.59 -8.28
C ASN A 39 29.96 29.35 -7.48
N LEU A 40 30.97 30.22 -7.63
CA LEU A 40 32.23 30.13 -6.89
C LEU A 40 32.01 30.31 -5.38
N LEU A 41 31.22 31.30 -4.97
CA LEU A 41 30.95 31.55 -3.56
C LEU A 41 30.11 30.41 -2.93
N ALA A 42 29.12 29.88 -3.66
CA ALA A 42 28.31 28.76 -3.23
C ALA A 42 29.16 27.47 -3.08
N GLY A 43 30.10 27.22 -3.98
CA GLY A 43 31.07 26.13 -3.86
C GLY A 43 31.97 26.27 -2.63
N ALA A 44 32.52 27.47 -2.41
CA ALA A 44 33.35 27.75 -1.24
C ALA A 44 32.60 27.58 0.09
N LEU A 45 31.32 27.99 0.15
CA LEU A 45 30.46 27.77 1.31
C LEU A 45 30.20 26.28 1.55
N LEU A 46 29.97 25.50 0.50
CA LEU A 46 29.72 24.05 0.62
C LEU A 46 30.97 23.30 1.08
N ASP A 47 32.16 23.69 0.60
CA ASP A 47 33.44 23.14 1.05
C ASP A 47 33.74 23.52 2.51
N ALA A 48 33.43 24.76 2.91
CA ALA A 48 33.53 25.19 4.31
C ALA A 48 32.58 24.41 5.22
N ILE A 49 31.35 24.12 4.76
CA ILE A 49 30.40 23.28 5.49
C ILE A 49 30.97 21.87 5.65
N PHE A 50 31.46 21.26 4.57
CA PHE A 50 32.00 19.90 4.60
C PHE A 50 33.20 19.78 5.53
N ASN A 51 34.15 20.72 5.48
CA ASN A 51 35.32 20.73 6.35
C ASN A 51 34.95 21.00 7.82
N GLY A 52 33.96 21.85 8.05
CA GLY A 52 33.50 22.20 9.39
C GLY A 52 32.69 21.11 10.10
N LEU A 53 32.18 20.10 9.37
CA LEU A 53 31.53 18.93 9.96
C LEU A 53 32.44 18.15 10.92
N ASN A 54 33.75 18.31 10.80
CA ASN A 54 34.72 17.66 11.68
C ASN A 54 34.91 18.37 13.03
N LEU A 55 34.47 19.62 13.16
CA LEU A 55 34.84 20.54 14.25
C LEU A 55 33.70 20.83 15.26
N ASP A 56 32.60 20.06 15.24
CA ASP A 56 31.45 20.16 16.17
C ASP A 56 30.87 21.58 16.35
N SER A 57 30.92 22.43 15.31
CA SER A 57 30.45 23.82 15.33
C SER A 57 29.07 24.01 14.67
N GLU A 58 28.06 23.27 15.17
CA GLU A 58 26.73 23.19 14.56
C GLU A 58 26.03 24.56 14.28
N PRO A 59 26.12 25.60 15.14
CA PRO A 59 25.52 26.90 14.86
C PRO A 59 26.13 27.63 13.65
N LEU A 60 27.46 27.58 13.50
CA LEU A 60 28.17 28.20 12.38
C LEU A 60 27.85 27.49 11.07
N LEU A 61 27.79 26.16 11.10
CA LEU A 61 27.41 25.34 9.96
C LEU A 61 25.97 25.63 9.50
N LYS A 62 25.02 25.77 10.43
CA LYS A 62 23.64 26.16 10.09
C LYS A 62 23.57 27.51 9.39
N MET A 63 24.33 28.49 9.87
CA MET A 63 24.39 29.81 9.25
C MET A 63 24.93 29.73 7.81
N ALA A 64 26.02 28.98 7.62
CA ALA A 64 26.59 28.74 6.28
C ALA A 64 25.59 28.03 5.35
N VAL A 65 24.87 27.02 5.84
CA VAL A 65 23.83 26.31 5.06
C VAL A 65 22.70 27.24 4.65
N ARG A 66 22.22 28.11 5.54
CA ARG A 66 21.18 29.10 5.22
C ARG A 66 21.62 30.09 4.15
N ARG A 67 22.88 30.55 4.20
CA ARG A 67 23.42 31.43 3.16
C ARG A 67 23.57 30.69 1.84
N PHE A 68 24.10 29.47 1.85
CA PHE A 68 24.17 28.61 0.67
C PHE A 68 22.78 28.41 0.04
N LYS A 69 21.76 28.12 0.85
CA LYS A 69 20.36 28.01 0.40
C LYS A 69 19.89 29.26 -0.34
N ILE A 70 20.13 30.45 0.23
CA ILE A 70 19.77 31.73 -0.41
C ILE A 70 20.47 31.87 -1.76
N MET A 71 21.76 31.50 -1.87
CA MET A 71 22.49 31.59 -3.15
C MET A 71 21.86 30.69 -4.22
N VAL A 72 21.52 29.46 -3.84
CA VAL A 72 20.88 28.49 -4.73
C VAL A 72 19.48 28.95 -5.15
N GLU A 73 18.70 29.56 -4.26
CA GLU A 73 17.41 30.17 -4.58
C GLU A 73 17.56 31.32 -5.60
N HIS A 74 18.69 32.04 -5.60
CA HIS A 74 19.02 33.07 -6.60
C HIS A 74 19.73 32.52 -7.85
N GLY A 75 19.65 31.21 -8.06
CA GLY A 75 20.09 30.53 -9.28
C GLY A 75 21.51 29.95 -9.25
N ALA A 76 22.25 30.02 -8.13
CA ALA A 76 23.60 29.45 -8.06
C ALA A 76 23.57 27.92 -8.25
N TRP A 77 24.35 27.41 -9.20
CA TRP A 77 24.38 26.00 -9.56
C TRP A 77 25.73 25.56 -10.14
N ALA A 78 26.21 24.38 -9.70
CA ALA A 78 27.31 23.64 -10.31
C ALA A 78 27.08 22.13 -10.17
N GLU A 79 27.50 21.33 -11.16
CA GLU A 79 27.29 19.87 -11.19
C GLU A 79 27.77 19.16 -9.91
N GLU A 80 28.87 19.63 -9.33
CA GLU A 80 29.46 19.06 -8.11
C GLU A 80 28.62 19.26 -6.84
N PHE A 81 27.64 20.17 -6.85
CA PHE A 81 26.89 20.53 -5.63
C PHE A 81 26.06 19.36 -5.11
N MET A 82 25.41 18.58 -5.98
CA MET A 82 24.58 17.45 -5.56
C MET A 82 25.40 16.38 -4.83
N GLY A 83 26.54 16.00 -5.41
CA GLY A 83 27.47 15.04 -4.79
C GLY A 83 28.01 15.52 -3.44
N LYS A 84 28.37 16.81 -3.34
CA LYS A 84 28.86 17.40 -2.08
C LYS A 84 27.75 17.53 -1.02
N ILE A 85 26.53 17.94 -1.38
CA ILE A 85 25.38 17.99 -0.46
C ILE A 85 25.06 16.59 0.06
N LYS A 86 25.05 15.58 -0.80
CA LYS A 86 24.88 14.18 -0.42
C LYS A 86 25.94 13.74 0.60
N ALA A 87 27.21 14.07 0.35
CA ALA A 87 28.30 13.75 1.26
C ALA A 87 28.14 14.43 2.63
N VAL A 88 27.78 15.73 2.64
CA VAL A 88 27.46 16.49 3.86
C VAL A 88 26.33 15.82 4.64
N CYS A 89 25.21 15.47 3.98
CA CYS A 89 24.09 14.78 4.62
C CYS A 89 24.50 13.42 5.21
N MET A 90 25.30 12.63 4.50
CA MET A 90 25.77 11.32 4.99
C MET A 90 26.66 11.46 6.23
N VAL A 91 27.59 12.41 6.23
CA VAL A 91 28.49 12.65 7.38
C VAL A 91 27.71 13.21 8.56
N ALA A 92 26.79 14.15 8.32
CA ALA A 92 25.94 14.73 9.36
C ALA A 92 25.01 13.68 10.00
N LEU A 93 24.48 12.73 9.23
CA LEU A 93 23.70 11.59 9.74
C LEU A 93 24.55 10.70 10.66
N ARG A 94 25.74 10.29 10.21
CA ARG A 94 26.66 9.46 11.00
C ARG A 94 27.07 10.10 12.32
N ARG A 95 27.19 11.43 12.36
CA ARG A 95 27.57 12.20 13.55
C ARG A 95 26.36 12.61 14.42
N GLY A 96 25.14 12.38 13.96
CA GLY A 96 23.92 12.74 14.69
C GLY A 96 23.61 14.24 14.73
N HIS A 97 24.12 15.05 13.79
CA HIS A 97 23.82 16.49 13.69
C HIS A 97 22.43 16.73 13.10
N LYS A 98 21.38 16.40 13.87
CA LYS A 98 19.97 16.45 13.43
C LYS A 98 19.54 17.84 12.99
N ALA A 99 20.00 18.88 13.67
CA ALA A 99 19.54 20.23 13.41
C ALA A 99 20.26 20.86 12.21
N LEU A 100 21.49 20.44 11.90
CA LEU A 100 22.13 20.75 10.61
C LEU A 100 21.40 20.05 9.45
N LEU A 101 21.01 18.78 9.62
CA LEU A 101 20.28 18.02 8.61
C LEU A 101 18.94 18.67 8.24
N ALA A 102 18.23 19.22 9.23
CA ALA A 102 16.96 19.92 9.02
C ALA A 102 17.10 21.18 8.13
N GLU A 103 18.29 21.79 8.09
CA GLU A 103 18.55 22.99 7.27
C GLU A 103 19.10 22.63 5.89
N ILE A 104 19.94 21.60 5.77
CA ILE A 104 20.58 21.23 4.49
C ILE A 104 19.67 20.42 3.56
N VAL A 105 18.82 19.53 4.08
CA VAL A 105 17.92 18.72 3.24
C VAL A 105 16.96 19.58 2.41
N PRO A 106 16.34 20.65 2.95
CA PRO A 106 15.54 21.59 2.16
C PRO A 106 16.27 22.27 1.01
N VAL A 107 17.61 22.27 0.96
CA VAL A 107 18.37 22.86 -0.15
C VAL A 107 18.21 22.07 -1.44
N TYR A 108 17.87 20.78 -1.37
CA TYR A 108 17.51 20.00 -2.57
C TYR A 108 16.32 20.62 -3.32
N GLN A 109 15.36 21.23 -2.61
CA GLN A 109 14.16 21.77 -3.25
C GLN A 109 14.45 22.84 -4.32
N PRO A 110 15.15 23.97 -4.03
CA PRO A 110 15.43 24.97 -5.05
C PRO A 110 16.36 24.45 -6.15
N ILE A 111 17.31 23.55 -5.85
CA ILE A 111 18.19 22.94 -6.88
C ILE A 111 17.36 22.18 -7.92
N LEU A 112 16.49 21.30 -7.47
CA LEU A 112 15.70 20.41 -8.33
C LEU A 112 14.56 21.13 -9.06
N LEU A 113 14.11 22.27 -8.52
CA LEU A 113 13.16 23.16 -9.22
C LEU A 113 13.84 23.91 -10.37
N ASN A 114 15.06 24.40 -10.14
CA ASN A 114 15.80 25.18 -11.14
C ASN A 114 16.45 24.32 -12.23
N ASN A 115 16.72 23.03 -11.95
CA ASN A 115 17.44 22.10 -12.83
C ASN A 115 16.65 20.78 -12.99
N PRO A 116 15.69 20.70 -13.93
CA PRO A 116 14.82 19.53 -14.11
C PRO A 116 15.55 18.21 -14.40
N GLU A 117 16.68 18.26 -15.11
CA GLU A 117 17.51 17.12 -15.48
C GLU A 117 18.06 16.35 -14.26
N LEU A 118 18.19 17.02 -13.12
CA LEU A 118 18.72 16.43 -11.88
C LEU A 118 17.65 15.80 -11.00
N ARG A 119 16.36 15.95 -11.33
CA ARG A 119 15.25 15.44 -10.50
C ARG A 119 15.41 13.97 -10.19
N THR A 120 15.81 13.16 -11.17
CA THR A 120 15.99 11.71 -10.98
C THR A 120 17.11 11.41 -9.98
N GLU A 121 18.26 12.07 -10.10
CA GLU A 121 19.40 11.90 -9.19
C GLU A 121 19.05 12.41 -7.78
N GLY A 122 18.42 13.58 -7.68
CA GLY A 122 18.00 14.14 -6.39
C GLY A 122 16.95 13.32 -5.67
N ILE A 123 16.00 12.72 -6.39
CA ILE A 123 15.04 11.78 -5.80
C ILE A 123 15.75 10.54 -5.23
N ASN A 124 16.76 10.01 -5.93
CA ASN A 124 17.54 8.88 -5.43
C ASN A 124 18.33 9.24 -4.17
N ASP A 125 18.97 10.41 -4.15
CA ASP A 125 19.73 10.90 -2.99
C ASP A 125 18.83 11.13 -1.77
N LEU A 126 17.71 11.82 -1.97
CA LEU A 126 16.70 12.03 -0.92
C LEU A 126 16.14 10.70 -0.41
N GLY A 127 15.96 9.71 -1.31
CA GLY A 127 15.56 8.36 -0.96
C GLY A 127 16.54 7.65 -0.04
N MET A 128 17.83 7.71 -0.37
CA MET A 128 18.91 7.16 0.44
C MET A 128 18.99 7.85 1.80
N ILE A 129 18.96 9.19 1.83
CA ILE A 129 19.01 10.00 3.06
C ILE A 129 17.81 9.66 3.95
N ALA A 130 16.60 9.57 3.41
CA ALA A 130 15.40 9.19 4.16
C ALA A 130 15.54 7.79 4.78
N CYS A 131 16.04 6.81 4.03
CA CYS A 131 16.22 5.45 4.52
C CYS A 131 17.27 5.36 5.64
N LEU A 132 18.36 6.13 5.55
CA LEU A 132 19.36 6.23 6.62
C LEU A 132 18.78 6.95 7.85
N ALA A 133 18.06 8.05 7.65
CA ALA A 133 17.41 8.79 8.72
C ALA A 133 16.43 7.93 9.52
N ILE A 134 15.69 7.02 8.87
CA ILE A 134 14.81 6.06 9.56
C ILE A 134 15.62 5.13 10.48
N LYS A 135 16.76 4.61 10.00
CA LYS A 135 17.62 3.71 10.79
C LYS A 135 18.21 4.41 12.02
N ASP A 136 18.54 5.69 11.89
CA ASP A 136 19.10 6.50 12.97
C ASP A 136 18.01 7.21 13.82
N SER A 137 16.74 6.84 13.65
CA SER A 137 15.60 7.43 14.38
C SER A 137 15.49 8.96 14.24
N CYS A 138 15.81 9.48 13.05
CA CYS A 138 15.68 10.88 12.65
C CYS A 138 14.45 11.09 11.74
N TYR A 139 13.24 10.84 12.27
CA TYR A 139 12.02 10.78 11.46
C TYR A 139 11.63 12.10 10.79
N GLU A 140 11.91 13.25 11.42
CA GLU A 140 11.62 14.59 10.85
C GLU A 140 12.37 14.84 9.52
N ILE A 141 13.57 14.28 9.40
CA ILE A 141 14.38 14.37 8.18
C ILE A 141 13.77 13.50 7.08
N CYS A 142 13.31 12.29 7.43
CA CYS A 142 12.56 11.44 6.51
C CYS A 142 11.32 12.16 5.98
N ASP A 143 10.54 12.81 6.84
CA ASP A 143 9.35 13.55 6.44
C ASP A 143 9.68 14.69 5.47
N SER A 144 10.79 15.39 5.72
CA SER A 144 11.28 16.45 4.84
C SER A 144 11.69 15.90 3.48
N CYS A 145 12.42 14.79 3.45
CA CYS A 145 12.79 14.11 2.21
C CYS A 145 11.56 13.65 1.41
N VAL A 146 10.58 13.00 2.05
CA VAL A 146 9.36 12.52 1.39
C VAL A 146 8.55 13.69 0.82
N LYS A 147 8.44 14.82 1.54
CA LYS A 147 7.79 16.04 1.03
C LYS A 147 8.47 16.54 -0.24
N ILE A 148 9.79 16.66 -0.24
CA ILE A 148 10.54 17.15 -1.40
C ILE A 148 10.40 16.17 -2.58
N ILE A 149 10.55 14.86 -2.36
CA ILE A 149 10.37 13.83 -3.40
C ILE A 149 8.99 13.97 -4.05
N LEU A 150 7.94 14.05 -3.23
CA LEU A 150 6.58 14.25 -3.74
C LEU A 150 6.47 15.54 -4.54
N MET A 151 7.03 16.66 -4.07
CA MET A 151 7.00 17.92 -4.81
C MET A 151 7.68 17.85 -6.18
N MET A 152 8.77 17.09 -6.32
CA MET A 152 9.53 16.95 -7.57
C MET A 152 8.90 15.95 -8.54
N GLU A 153 8.10 15.01 -8.04
CA GLU A 153 7.30 14.06 -8.81
C GLU A 153 6.07 14.73 -9.47
N ARG A 154 6.27 15.78 -10.27
CA ARG A 154 5.19 16.46 -11.01
C ARG A 154 5.31 16.20 -12.52
N ALA A 155 5.26 14.93 -12.89
CA ALA A 155 5.28 14.55 -14.30
C ALA A 155 3.99 14.99 -15.00
N SER A 156 4.11 15.92 -15.96
CA SER A 156 3.00 16.37 -16.81
C SER A 156 3.09 15.79 -18.23
N SER A 157 4.24 15.22 -18.60
CA SER A 157 4.50 14.64 -19.93
C SER A 157 4.91 13.15 -19.86
N ALA A 158 4.82 12.46 -21.00
CA ALA A 158 5.26 11.06 -21.12
C ALA A 158 6.77 10.87 -20.90
N GLU A 159 7.58 11.89 -21.16
CA GLU A 159 9.03 11.90 -20.94
C GLU A 159 9.36 11.96 -19.44
N GLU A 160 8.54 12.66 -18.65
CA GLU A 160 8.68 12.74 -17.18
C GLU A 160 8.17 11.49 -16.45
N ARG A 161 7.63 10.48 -17.17
CA ARG A 161 7.18 9.22 -16.57
C ARG A 161 8.30 8.47 -15.87
N GLN A 162 9.54 8.61 -16.34
CA GLN A 162 10.70 8.03 -15.68
C GLN A 162 10.90 8.60 -14.28
N ILE A 163 10.63 9.90 -14.07
CA ILE A 163 10.73 10.56 -12.77
C ILE A 163 9.69 10.00 -11.82
N THR A 164 8.44 9.87 -12.26
CA THR A 164 7.36 9.24 -11.47
C THR A 164 7.70 7.81 -11.09
N ASN A 165 8.25 7.04 -12.03
CA ASN A 165 8.66 5.66 -11.80
C ASN A 165 9.77 5.56 -10.74
N THR A 166 10.80 6.41 -10.84
CA THR A 166 11.87 6.49 -9.83
C THR A 166 11.32 6.94 -8.47
N ALA A 167 10.46 7.95 -8.43
CA ALA A 167 9.83 8.42 -7.19
C ALA A 167 9.02 7.31 -6.51
N LEU A 168 8.16 6.60 -7.24
CA LEU A 168 7.39 5.48 -6.71
C LEU A 168 8.31 4.39 -6.15
N GLN A 169 9.38 4.04 -6.85
CA GLN A 169 10.36 3.06 -6.38
C GLN A 169 11.07 3.52 -5.09
N ILE A 170 11.45 4.80 -5.00
CA ILE A 170 12.09 5.36 -3.82
C ILE A 170 11.12 5.44 -2.64
N LEU A 171 9.88 5.91 -2.84
CA LEU A 171 8.85 5.93 -1.82
C LEU A 171 8.54 4.51 -1.31
N LYS A 172 8.53 3.51 -2.20
CA LYS A 172 8.43 2.09 -1.82
C LYS A 172 9.57 1.70 -0.88
N ASN A 173 10.81 2.03 -1.23
CA ASN A 173 11.99 1.71 -0.42
C ASN A 173 11.95 2.38 0.96
N ILE A 174 11.50 3.64 1.05
CA ILE A 174 11.33 4.37 2.31
C ILE A 174 10.31 3.65 3.20
N LEU A 175 9.14 3.32 2.66
CA LEU A 175 8.10 2.61 3.40
C LEU A 175 8.57 1.23 3.87
N ILE A 176 9.23 0.44 3.02
CA ILE A 176 9.81 -0.85 3.41
C ILE A 176 10.87 -0.67 4.51
N THR A 177 11.68 0.39 4.45
CA THR A 177 12.69 0.66 5.48
C THR A 177 12.05 1.01 6.81
N ALA A 178 10.96 1.79 6.82
CA ALA A 178 10.15 2.02 8.01
C ALA A 178 9.57 0.72 8.56
N THR A 179 9.09 -0.17 7.69
CA THR A 179 8.62 -1.51 8.04
C THR A 179 9.69 -2.36 8.70
N ARG A 180 10.88 -2.45 8.09
CA ARG A 180 12.02 -3.21 8.64
C ARG A 180 12.51 -2.65 9.97
N SER A 181 12.39 -1.35 10.17
CA SER A 181 12.72 -0.65 11.41
C SER A 181 11.58 -0.69 12.45
N ARG A 182 10.47 -1.37 12.13
CA ARG A 182 9.27 -1.51 12.97
C ARG A 182 8.64 -0.18 13.42
N SER A 183 8.85 0.91 12.65
CA SER A 183 8.24 2.21 12.94
C SER A 183 6.89 2.35 12.24
N GLU A 184 5.81 1.98 12.93
CA GLU A 184 4.44 2.12 12.41
C GLU A 184 4.09 3.59 12.16
N GLU A 185 4.53 4.50 13.04
CA GLU A 185 4.22 5.93 12.94
C GLU A 185 4.82 6.56 11.70
N THR A 186 6.11 6.31 11.44
CA THR A 186 6.78 6.82 10.24
C THR A 186 6.18 6.23 8.97
N PHE A 187 5.87 4.93 8.97
CA PHE A 187 5.19 4.28 7.84
C PHE A 187 3.83 4.93 7.56
N PHE A 188 3.00 5.08 8.59
CA PHE A 188 1.67 5.65 8.49
C PHE A 188 1.71 7.12 8.03
N TYR A 189 2.60 7.92 8.62
CA TYR A 189 2.71 9.34 8.29
C TYR A 189 3.21 9.55 6.86
N ALA A 190 4.27 8.83 6.44
CA ALA A 190 4.76 8.88 5.08
C ALA A 190 3.67 8.49 4.07
N LEU A 191 2.95 7.39 4.32
CA LEU A 191 1.84 6.96 3.46
C LEU A 191 0.70 7.99 3.41
N LYS A 192 0.37 8.63 4.54
CA LYS A 192 -0.63 9.71 4.58
C LYS A 192 -0.19 10.92 3.74
N MET A 193 1.08 11.29 3.77
CA MET A 193 1.60 12.37 2.91
C MET A 193 1.52 12.01 1.43
N ILE A 194 1.88 10.77 1.07
CA ILE A 194 1.74 10.25 -0.29
C ILE A 194 0.27 10.34 -0.72
N ASN A 195 -0.66 9.81 0.07
CA ASN A 195 -2.09 9.86 -0.25
C ASN A 195 -2.59 11.29 -0.47
N LYS A 196 -2.27 12.22 0.43
CA LYS A 196 -2.68 13.64 0.30
C LYS A 196 -2.12 14.25 -0.99
N SER A 197 -0.84 14.04 -1.25
CA SER A 197 -0.18 14.53 -2.45
C SER A 197 -0.87 14.02 -3.72
N TYR A 198 -1.26 12.75 -3.75
CA TYR A 198 -1.93 12.14 -4.89
C TYR A 198 -3.40 12.57 -5.02
N GLN A 199 -4.07 12.96 -3.92
CA GLN A 199 -5.42 13.54 -3.97
C GLN A 199 -5.44 14.89 -4.68
N GLU A 200 -4.40 15.70 -4.53
CA GLU A 200 -4.35 17.07 -5.05
C GLU A 200 -3.90 17.15 -6.53
N ARG A 201 -3.51 16.03 -7.14
CA ARG A 201 -2.89 15.98 -8.50
C ARG A 201 -3.82 15.47 -9.59
N GLU A 202 -3.57 15.87 -10.83
CA GLU A 202 -4.03 15.13 -12.01
C GLU A 202 -3.03 14.01 -12.32
N PHE A 203 -3.53 12.82 -12.64
CA PHE A 203 -2.70 11.63 -12.78
C PHE A 203 -2.64 11.18 -14.23
N MET A 204 -1.45 10.80 -14.69
CA MET A 204 -1.32 10.06 -15.94
C MET A 204 -1.69 8.59 -15.72
N PRO A 205 -2.65 8.03 -16.49
CA PRO A 205 -3.03 6.63 -16.37
C PRO A 205 -1.83 5.68 -16.58
N ASP A 206 -1.92 4.48 -16.02
CA ASP A 206 -1.11 3.31 -16.39
C ASP A 206 0.37 3.23 -15.96
N SER A 207 0.83 3.80 -14.85
CA SER A 207 2.15 3.39 -14.33
C SER A 207 2.12 1.96 -13.80
N ALA A 208 2.83 1.02 -14.44
CA ALA A 208 2.95 -0.36 -13.98
C ALA A 208 3.52 -0.45 -12.54
N LEU A 209 4.42 0.47 -12.18
CA LEU A 209 5.03 0.55 -10.86
C LEU A 209 4.05 1.00 -9.77
N LEU A 210 2.94 1.63 -10.12
CA LEU A 210 1.91 2.00 -9.14
C LEU A 210 1.25 0.74 -8.55
N SER A 211 0.98 -0.26 -9.40
CA SER A 211 0.41 -1.53 -8.95
C SER A 211 1.39 -2.29 -8.03
N GLU A 212 2.68 -2.29 -8.38
CA GLU A 212 3.73 -2.93 -7.59
C GLU A 212 3.98 -2.21 -6.25
N PHE A 213 4.04 -0.88 -6.28
CA PHE A 213 4.12 -0.02 -5.10
C PHE A 213 3.00 -0.38 -4.13
N TYR A 214 1.75 -0.35 -4.60
CA TYR A 214 0.58 -0.66 -3.81
C TYR A 214 0.66 -2.05 -3.16
N LEU A 215 0.92 -3.08 -3.97
CA LEU A 215 0.97 -4.46 -3.49
C LEU A 215 2.04 -4.66 -2.43
N THR A 216 3.20 -4.03 -2.61
CA THR A 216 4.31 -4.13 -1.65
C THR A 216 3.95 -3.46 -0.32
N VAL A 217 3.35 -2.28 -0.35
CA VAL A 217 2.93 -1.53 0.84
C VAL A 217 1.78 -2.23 1.56
N LEU A 218 0.82 -2.80 0.80
CA LEU A 218 -0.26 -3.62 1.34
C LEU A 218 0.29 -4.85 2.08
N PHE A 219 1.21 -5.59 1.45
CA PHE A 219 1.87 -6.75 2.05
C PHE A 219 2.59 -6.36 3.35
N ALA A 220 3.40 -5.30 3.30
CA ALA A 220 4.16 -4.81 4.46
C ALA A 220 3.24 -4.44 5.64
N ALA A 221 2.15 -3.71 5.39
CA ALA A 221 1.20 -3.34 6.43
C ALA A 221 0.42 -4.55 6.98
N ALA A 222 0.08 -5.52 6.13
CA ALA A 222 -0.62 -6.74 6.52
C ALA A 222 0.26 -7.67 7.37
N ASP A 223 1.50 -7.91 6.96
CA ASP A 223 2.44 -8.81 7.64
C ASP A 223 2.76 -8.35 9.06
N HIS A 224 2.89 -7.03 9.26
CA HIS A 224 3.11 -6.43 10.57
C HIS A 224 1.83 -6.16 11.37
N ARG A 225 0.65 -6.46 10.81
CA ARG A 225 -0.67 -6.22 11.42
C ARG A 225 -0.96 -4.75 11.73
N TRP A 226 -0.41 -3.83 10.93
CA TRP A 226 -0.58 -2.39 11.08
C TRP A 226 -1.94 -1.92 10.61
N SER A 227 -2.90 -1.97 11.52
CA SER A 227 -4.31 -1.72 11.23
C SER A 227 -4.58 -0.31 10.69
N LYS A 228 -3.84 0.71 11.16
CA LYS A 228 -3.93 2.10 10.68
C LYS A 228 -3.30 2.26 9.30
N GLY A 229 -2.13 1.65 9.11
CA GLY A 229 -1.45 1.60 7.82
C GLY A 229 -2.34 1.00 6.73
N LEU A 230 -2.99 -0.13 7.01
CA LEU A 230 -3.90 -0.80 6.06
C LEU A 230 -5.11 0.05 5.65
N VAL A 231 -5.68 0.83 6.57
CA VAL A 231 -6.77 1.76 6.22
C VAL A 231 -6.26 2.80 5.23
N CYS A 232 -5.07 3.36 5.49
CA CYS A 232 -4.45 4.35 4.62
C CYS A 232 -4.12 3.75 3.23
N VAL A 233 -3.64 2.50 3.17
CA VAL A 233 -3.43 1.76 1.91
C VAL A 233 -4.75 1.58 1.15
N ASN A 234 -5.83 1.22 1.86
CA ASN A 234 -7.15 1.05 1.25
C ASN A 234 -7.77 2.39 0.77
N ASP A 235 -7.47 3.50 1.43
CA ASP A 235 -7.89 4.82 0.98
C ASP A 235 -7.18 5.21 -0.32
N PHE A 236 -5.89 4.88 -0.43
CA PHE A 236 -5.10 5.06 -1.65
C PHE A 236 -5.69 4.28 -2.82
N ILE A 237 -5.93 2.97 -2.68
CA ILE A 237 -6.51 2.17 -3.78
C ILE A 237 -7.91 2.67 -4.16
N SER A 238 -8.71 3.09 -3.17
CA SER A 238 -10.03 3.67 -3.41
C SER A 238 -9.96 4.96 -4.22
N LEU A 239 -8.98 5.83 -3.95
CA LEU A 239 -8.72 7.03 -4.73
C LEU A 239 -8.33 6.68 -6.17
N MET A 240 -7.41 5.72 -6.35
CA MET A 240 -6.94 5.30 -7.67
C MET A 240 -8.05 4.69 -8.53
N LEU A 241 -8.92 3.88 -7.92
CA LEU A 241 -10.09 3.33 -8.59
C LEU A 241 -11.10 4.41 -8.99
N ARG A 242 -11.37 5.40 -8.12
CA ARG A 242 -12.28 6.51 -8.44
C ARG A 242 -11.81 7.31 -9.66
N ARG A 243 -10.49 7.41 -9.84
CA ARG A 243 -9.85 8.14 -10.94
C ARG A 243 -9.58 7.26 -12.17
N ASN A 244 -9.97 5.99 -12.15
CA ASN A 244 -9.74 5.03 -13.23
C ASN A 244 -8.26 4.95 -13.69
N ILE A 245 -7.33 5.04 -12.74
CA ILE A 245 -5.89 5.06 -13.05
C ILE A 245 -5.35 3.67 -13.43
N PHE A 246 -5.93 2.61 -12.84
CA PHE A 246 -5.51 1.24 -13.13
C PHE A 246 -6.16 0.69 -14.39
N SER A 247 -5.36 0.09 -15.26
CA SER A 247 -5.86 -0.74 -16.35
C SER A 247 -6.56 -2.00 -15.82
N PHE A 248 -7.36 -2.64 -16.67
CA PHE A 248 -8.03 -3.90 -16.36
C PHE A 248 -7.03 -5.00 -15.92
N GLU A 249 -5.91 -5.15 -16.63
CA GLU A 249 -4.87 -6.14 -16.29
C GLU A 249 -4.22 -5.85 -14.94
N GLN A 250 -3.98 -4.57 -14.63
CA GLN A 250 -3.48 -4.18 -13.31
C GLN A 250 -4.48 -4.51 -12.20
N LYS A 251 -5.77 -4.23 -12.41
CA LYS A 251 -6.82 -4.58 -11.43
C LYS A 251 -6.89 -6.09 -11.21
N LYS A 252 -6.77 -6.90 -12.28
CA LYS A 252 -6.70 -8.37 -12.18
C LYS A 252 -5.48 -8.85 -11.39
N LYS A 253 -4.30 -8.33 -11.70
CA LYS A 253 -3.06 -8.65 -10.97
C LYS A 253 -3.19 -8.28 -9.50
N ILE A 254 -3.70 -7.09 -9.20
CA ILE A 254 -3.94 -6.63 -7.82
C ILE A 254 -4.91 -7.60 -7.12
N ALA A 255 -6.00 -7.98 -7.77
CA ALA A 255 -6.96 -8.91 -7.18
C ALA A 255 -6.33 -10.27 -6.88
N TYR A 256 -5.54 -10.82 -7.81
CA TYR A 256 -4.85 -12.09 -7.62
C TYR A 256 -3.93 -12.07 -6.39
N GLU A 257 -3.00 -11.12 -6.33
CA GLU A 257 -2.00 -11.01 -5.27
C GLU A 257 -2.64 -10.73 -3.91
N TRP A 258 -3.73 -9.94 -3.88
CA TRP A 258 -4.47 -9.68 -2.66
C TRP A 258 -5.14 -10.95 -2.10
N VAL A 259 -5.70 -11.80 -2.96
CA VAL A 259 -6.25 -13.10 -2.54
C VAL A 259 -5.16 -14.02 -2.02
N GLN A 260 -3.97 -14.04 -2.63
CA GLN A 260 -2.82 -14.80 -2.13
C GLN A 260 -2.41 -14.33 -0.74
N LEU A 261 -2.31 -13.01 -0.53
CA LEU A 261 -2.03 -12.42 0.77
C LEU A 261 -3.08 -12.82 1.81
N ILE A 262 -4.38 -12.72 1.48
CA ILE A 262 -5.46 -13.17 2.37
C ILE A 262 -5.26 -14.64 2.76
N GLY A 263 -4.96 -15.52 1.79
CA GLY A 263 -4.69 -16.93 2.05
C GLY A 263 -3.49 -17.17 2.98
N GLN A 264 -2.39 -16.43 2.79
CA GLN A 264 -1.20 -16.51 3.65
C GLN A 264 -1.51 -16.07 5.09
N ILE A 265 -2.23 -14.97 5.26
CA ILE A 265 -2.64 -14.46 6.57
C ILE A 265 -3.65 -15.39 7.25
N ALA A 266 -4.59 -15.95 6.49
CA ALA A 266 -5.54 -16.96 6.97
C ALA A 266 -4.83 -18.22 7.47
N ARG A 267 -3.82 -18.73 6.75
CA ARG A 267 -3.01 -19.88 7.17
C ARG A 267 -2.23 -19.63 8.46
N ARG A 268 -1.86 -18.38 8.76
CA ARG A 268 -1.25 -18.01 10.05
C ARG A 268 -2.28 -17.87 11.18
N ASN A 269 -3.56 -18.16 10.91
CA ASN A 269 -4.69 -18.03 11.83
C ASN A 269 -4.87 -16.60 12.39
N TRP A 270 -4.53 -15.58 11.60
CA TRP A 270 -4.72 -14.18 11.97
C TRP A 270 -6.12 -13.70 11.53
N GLU A 271 -7.15 -14.21 12.22
CA GLU A 271 -8.56 -14.04 11.86
C GLU A 271 -8.96 -12.58 11.61
N GLU A 272 -8.75 -11.68 12.58
CA GLU A 272 -9.15 -10.26 12.45
C GLU A 272 -8.49 -9.59 11.24
N MET A 273 -7.23 -9.92 10.98
CA MET A 273 -6.47 -9.34 9.88
C MET A 273 -6.96 -9.87 8.53
N ALA A 274 -7.15 -11.19 8.42
CA ALA A 274 -7.69 -11.82 7.22
C ALA A 274 -9.08 -11.26 6.89
N GLN A 275 -9.95 -11.13 7.89
CA GLN A 275 -11.29 -10.58 7.71
C GLN A 275 -11.25 -9.11 7.28
N LYS A 276 -10.40 -8.29 7.89
CA LYS A 276 -10.22 -6.88 7.51
C LYS A 276 -9.72 -6.74 6.07
N LEU A 277 -8.76 -7.57 5.65
CA LEU A 277 -8.27 -7.60 4.27
C LEU A 277 -9.37 -8.01 3.28
N MET A 278 -10.21 -8.99 3.63
CA MET A 278 -11.34 -9.39 2.79
C MET A 278 -12.35 -8.24 2.61
N TRP A 279 -12.67 -7.49 3.66
CA TRP A 279 -13.55 -6.32 3.56
C TRP A 279 -13.00 -5.26 2.59
N PHE A 280 -11.70 -4.96 2.68
CA PHE A 280 -11.06 -4.03 1.76
C PHE A 280 -10.98 -4.58 0.33
N PHE A 281 -10.65 -5.86 0.17
CA PHE A 281 -10.65 -6.54 -1.12
C PHE A 281 -12.02 -6.48 -1.81
N PHE A 282 -13.11 -6.79 -1.11
CA PHE A 282 -14.44 -6.74 -1.72
C PHE A 282 -14.94 -5.32 -1.98
N SER A 283 -14.53 -4.35 -1.15
CA SER A 283 -14.70 -2.92 -1.47
C SER A 283 -13.97 -2.56 -2.78
N PHE A 284 -12.75 -3.03 -2.99
CA PHE A 284 -11.99 -2.86 -4.23
C PHE A 284 -12.71 -3.50 -5.43
N VAL A 285 -13.18 -4.75 -5.29
CA VAL A 285 -13.90 -5.48 -6.35
C VAL A 285 -15.15 -4.73 -6.81
N ILE A 286 -15.97 -4.26 -5.86
CA ILE A 286 -17.21 -3.52 -6.16
C ILE A 286 -16.89 -2.15 -6.78
N LYS A 287 -15.88 -1.44 -6.27
CA LYS A 287 -15.49 -0.11 -6.78
C LYS A 287 -14.80 -0.16 -8.14
N SER A 288 -14.28 -1.32 -8.55
CA SER A 288 -13.56 -1.48 -9.82
C SER A 288 -14.43 -1.27 -11.05
N LYS A 289 -15.76 -1.45 -10.93
CA LYS A 289 -16.79 -1.28 -11.98
C LYS A 289 -16.62 -2.14 -13.25
N GLU A 290 -15.59 -2.96 -13.32
CA GLU A 290 -15.36 -3.91 -14.42
C GLU A 290 -16.23 -5.15 -14.25
N LYS A 291 -16.88 -5.59 -15.33
CA LYS A 291 -17.79 -6.73 -15.32
C LYS A 291 -17.09 -8.04 -14.93
N ASP A 292 -15.87 -8.24 -15.42
CA ASP A 292 -15.16 -9.52 -15.25
C ASP A 292 -14.40 -9.64 -13.91
N ILE A 293 -14.22 -8.54 -13.18
CA ILE A 293 -13.48 -8.58 -11.90
C ILE A 293 -14.30 -9.29 -10.81
N ILE A 294 -15.62 -9.13 -10.80
CA ILE A 294 -16.47 -9.81 -9.79
C ILE A 294 -16.39 -11.34 -9.97
N PRO A 295 -16.68 -11.93 -11.16
CA PRO A 295 -16.51 -13.36 -11.39
C PRO A 295 -15.12 -13.86 -11.06
N TYR A 296 -14.09 -13.15 -11.53
CA TYR A 296 -12.69 -13.50 -11.27
C TYR A 296 -12.38 -13.58 -9.77
N SER A 297 -12.82 -12.58 -9.01
CA SER A 297 -12.58 -12.49 -7.56
C SER A 297 -13.32 -13.56 -6.77
N VAL A 298 -14.54 -13.91 -7.16
CA VAL A 298 -15.31 -15.00 -6.55
C VAL A 298 -14.61 -16.34 -6.72
N ILE A 299 -14.12 -16.64 -7.93
CA ILE A 299 -13.40 -17.89 -8.24
C ILE A 299 -12.09 -17.96 -7.44
N MET A 300 -11.30 -16.89 -7.47
CA MET A 300 -10.01 -16.83 -6.77
C MET A 300 -10.17 -17.00 -5.25
N MET A 301 -11.10 -16.27 -4.64
CA MET A 301 -11.39 -16.42 -3.21
C MET A 301 -11.94 -17.81 -2.88
N GLY A 302 -12.82 -18.36 -3.72
CA GLY A 302 -13.33 -19.72 -3.54
C GLY A 302 -12.22 -20.77 -3.53
N SER A 303 -11.19 -20.62 -4.36
CA SER A 303 -10.00 -21.47 -4.34
C SER A 303 -9.19 -21.32 -3.06
N SER A 304 -9.01 -20.09 -2.56
CA SER A 304 -8.33 -19.82 -1.28
C SER A 304 -9.05 -20.47 -0.10
N VAL A 305 -10.39 -20.34 -0.04
CA VAL A 305 -11.23 -20.97 0.99
C VAL A 305 -11.13 -22.49 0.92
N LYS A 306 -11.18 -23.08 -0.29
CA LYS A 306 -11.02 -24.53 -0.50
C LYS A 306 -9.69 -25.04 0.06
N MET A 307 -8.59 -24.35 -0.25
CA MET A 307 -7.27 -24.70 0.27
C MET A 307 -7.19 -24.60 1.79
N HIS A 308 -7.76 -23.54 2.39
CA HIS A 308 -7.77 -23.41 3.84
C HIS A 308 -8.62 -24.49 4.52
N ALA A 309 -9.80 -24.79 3.98
CA ALA A 309 -10.67 -25.85 4.49
C ALA A 309 -10.00 -27.24 4.40
N ALA A 310 -9.14 -27.46 3.40
CA ALA A 310 -8.35 -28.67 3.25
C ALA A 310 -7.29 -28.85 4.33
N TRP A 311 -6.71 -27.75 4.83
CA TRP A 311 -5.62 -27.78 5.80
C TRP A 311 -6.11 -27.71 7.25
N ASP A 312 -6.97 -26.75 7.55
CA ASP A 312 -7.36 -26.39 8.92
C ASP A 312 -8.82 -26.79 9.23
N GLY A 313 -9.49 -27.44 8.29
CA GLY A 313 -10.87 -27.91 8.43
C GLY A 313 -11.93 -26.88 8.02
N PHE A 314 -13.13 -27.39 7.75
CA PHE A 314 -14.22 -26.61 7.20
C PHE A 314 -14.75 -25.52 8.14
N GLU A 315 -14.86 -25.83 9.43
CA GLU A 315 -15.30 -24.86 10.45
C GLU A 315 -14.34 -23.66 10.55
N SER A 316 -13.03 -23.93 10.61
CA SER A 316 -12.00 -22.88 10.62
C SER A 316 -12.09 -21.99 9.39
N ALA A 317 -12.26 -22.60 8.21
CA ALA A 317 -12.43 -21.87 6.95
C ALA A 317 -13.64 -20.94 6.99
N LEU A 318 -14.80 -21.42 7.44
CA LEU A 318 -15.98 -20.56 7.53
C LEU A 318 -15.79 -19.43 8.54
N LYS A 319 -15.10 -19.67 9.65
CA LYS A 319 -14.81 -18.64 10.65
C LYS A 319 -13.91 -17.53 10.09
N ILE A 320 -12.76 -17.88 9.52
CA ILE A 320 -11.81 -16.89 8.97
C ILE A 320 -12.38 -16.18 7.75
N TYR A 321 -13.07 -16.90 6.87
CA TYR A 321 -13.65 -16.36 5.63
C TYR A 321 -15.09 -15.87 5.80
N TYR A 322 -15.49 -15.49 7.01
CA TYR A 322 -16.81 -14.95 7.28
C TYR A 322 -17.20 -13.76 6.37
N PRO A 323 -16.34 -12.75 6.11
CA PRO A 323 -16.67 -11.67 5.17
C PRO A 323 -16.92 -12.14 3.74
N TRP A 324 -16.19 -13.15 3.27
CA TRP A 324 -16.42 -13.74 1.95
C TRP A 324 -17.82 -14.36 1.86
N GLN A 325 -18.27 -15.07 2.90
CA GLN A 325 -19.63 -15.62 2.95
C GLN A 325 -20.69 -14.52 2.89
N LEU A 326 -20.49 -13.41 3.62
CA LEU A 326 -21.40 -12.27 3.57
C LEU A 326 -21.47 -11.64 2.18
N VAL A 327 -20.35 -11.58 1.46
CA VAL A 327 -20.32 -11.08 0.09
C VAL A 327 -21.04 -12.03 -0.86
N MET A 328 -20.93 -13.36 -0.68
CA MET A 328 -21.75 -14.31 -1.45
C MET A 328 -23.24 -14.02 -1.27
N PHE A 329 -23.69 -13.67 -0.06
CA PHE A 329 -25.09 -13.29 0.17
C PHE A 329 -25.48 -12.00 -0.57
N ILE A 330 -24.60 -10.99 -0.55
CA ILE A 330 -24.85 -9.72 -1.24
C ILE A 330 -24.94 -9.93 -2.76
N LEU A 331 -24.03 -10.72 -3.33
CA LEU A 331 -24.02 -11.04 -4.76
C LEU A 331 -25.28 -11.81 -5.16
N LEU A 332 -25.69 -12.79 -4.34
CA LEU A 332 -26.94 -13.52 -4.53
C LEU A 332 -28.16 -12.57 -4.46
N ASP A 333 -28.26 -11.75 -3.42
CA ASP A 333 -29.35 -10.78 -3.22
C ASP A 333 -29.42 -9.73 -4.35
N SER A 334 -28.29 -9.40 -4.97
CA SER A 334 -28.21 -8.40 -6.04
C SER A 334 -29.04 -8.80 -7.27
N CYS A 335 -29.27 -10.10 -7.47
CA CYS A 335 -30.17 -10.61 -8.51
C CYS A 335 -31.62 -10.27 -8.23
N TYR A 336 -32.05 -10.27 -6.95
CA TYR A 336 -33.46 -10.12 -6.60
C TYR A 336 -33.96 -8.68 -6.68
N LYS A 337 -33.06 -7.69 -6.55
CA LYS A 337 -33.39 -6.25 -6.49
C LYS A 337 -33.79 -5.62 -7.82
N GLN A 338 -33.54 -6.28 -8.96
CA GLN A 338 -33.92 -5.80 -10.29
C GLN A 338 -34.63 -6.91 -11.06
N ASP A 339 -35.29 -6.56 -12.17
CA ASP A 339 -35.98 -7.51 -13.02
C ASP A 339 -34.96 -8.51 -13.62
N THR A 340 -34.86 -9.71 -13.03
CA THR A 340 -33.87 -10.75 -13.34
C THR A 340 -33.87 -11.15 -14.80
N ARG A 341 -35.03 -11.01 -15.48
CA ARG A 341 -35.20 -11.30 -16.91
C ARG A 341 -34.39 -10.34 -17.80
N LYS A 342 -34.06 -9.14 -17.32
CA LYS A 342 -33.34 -8.12 -18.09
C LYS A 342 -31.84 -8.09 -17.79
N ASN A 343 -31.38 -8.69 -16.68
CA ASN A 343 -29.99 -8.59 -16.24
C ASN A 343 -29.29 -9.96 -16.18
N LYS A 344 -28.97 -10.48 -17.38
CA LYS A 344 -28.26 -11.77 -17.56
C LYS A 344 -26.94 -11.82 -16.78
N GLU A 345 -26.20 -10.71 -16.72
CA GLU A 345 -24.90 -10.65 -16.04
C GLU A 345 -25.00 -10.95 -14.55
N LYS A 346 -26.00 -10.37 -13.85
CA LYS A 346 -26.20 -10.64 -12.43
C LYS A 346 -26.61 -12.10 -12.20
N LEU A 347 -27.48 -12.63 -13.05
CA LEU A 347 -27.90 -14.04 -12.97
C LEU A 347 -26.70 -14.98 -13.08
N GLU A 348 -25.78 -14.72 -14.01
CA GLU A 348 -24.53 -15.48 -14.15
C GLU A 348 -23.64 -15.39 -12.90
N VAL A 349 -23.54 -14.20 -12.29
CA VAL A 349 -22.81 -14.04 -11.02
C VAL A 349 -23.46 -14.85 -9.90
N ALA A 350 -24.79 -14.88 -9.78
CA ALA A 350 -25.46 -15.72 -8.78
C ALA A 350 -25.29 -17.22 -9.04
N ARG A 351 -25.36 -17.65 -10.30
CA ARG A 351 -25.04 -19.04 -10.70
C ARG A 351 -23.62 -19.40 -10.30
N LEU A 352 -22.67 -18.50 -10.53
CA LEU A 352 -21.28 -18.67 -10.12
C LEU A 352 -21.12 -18.78 -8.60
N VAL A 353 -21.83 -17.97 -7.81
CA VAL A 353 -21.84 -18.06 -6.34
C VAL A 353 -22.28 -19.46 -5.90
N VAL A 354 -23.41 -19.95 -6.39
CA VAL A 354 -23.94 -21.28 -6.05
C VAL A 354 -22.96 -22.38 -6.47
N ARG A 355 -22.40 -22.30 -7.68
CA ARG A 355 -21.37 -23.23 -8.16
C ARG A 355 -20.13 -23.24 -7.26
N THR A 356 -19.65 -22.06 -6.86
CA THR A 356 -18.47 -21.92 -5.99
C THR A 356 -18.70 -22.56 -4.63
N MET A 357 -19.87 -22.35 -4.03
CA MET A 357 -20.21 -22.98 -2.75
C MET A 357 -20.34 -24.50 -2.87
N ARG A 358 -20.96 -24.97 -3.95
CA ARG A 358 -21.07 -26.42 -4.22
C ARG A 358 -19.70 -27.06 -4.36
N ASP A 359 -18.80 -26.43 -5.12
CA ASP A 359 -17.44 -26.93 -5.30
C ASP A 359 -16.65 -26.97 -3.99
N LEU A 360 -16.87 -26.00 -3.09
CA LEU A 360 -16.29 -26.03 -1.75
C LEU A 360 -16.79 -27.23 -0.95
N VAL A 361 -18.11 -27.47 -0.93
CA VAL A 361 -18.71 -28.60 -0.21
C VAL A 361 -18.18 -29.93 -0.75
N LEU A 362 -18.17 -30.12 -2.07
CA LEU A 362 -17.64 -31.33 -2.70
C LEU A 362 -16.15 -31.53 -2.39
N HIS A 363 -15.37 -30.46 -2.39
CA HIS A 363 -13.94 -30.54 -2.09
C HIS A 363 -13.69 -30.98 -0.64
N VAL A 364 -14.41 -30.39 0.31
CA VAL A 364 -14.30 -30.71 1.75
C VAL A 364 -14.75 -32.14 2.04
N SER A 365 -15.86 -32.58 1.44
CA SER A 365 -16.38 -33.95 1.57
C SER A 365 -15.36 -34.99 1.10
N ARG A 366 -14.75 -34.77 -0.07
CA ARG A 366 -13.71 -35.66 -0.62
C ARG A 366 -12.46 -35.73 0.26
N LEU A 367 -12.03 -34.60 0.80
CA LEU A 367 -10.85 -34.55 1.66
C LEU A 367 -11.08 -35.16 3.06
N SER A 368 -12.31 -35.07 3.56
CA SER A 368 -12.67 -35.58 4.89
C SER A 368 -12.97 -37.07 4.85
N LEU A 369 -12.01 -37.91 4.44
CA LEU A 369 -12.14 -39.38 4.35
C LEU A 369 -13.39 -39.84 3.57
N ASN A 370 -13.79 -39.09 2.52
CA ASN A 370 -15.03 -39.33 1.76
C ASN A 370 -16.31 -39.37 2.60
N LYS A 371 -16.41 -38.50 3.61
CA LYS A 371 -17.70 -38.25 4.29
C LYS A 371 -18.75 -37.83 3.26
N PRO A 372 -20.01 -38.27 3.41
CA PRO A 372 -21.06 -37.89 2.49
C PRO A 372 -21.25 -36.37 2.48
N GLU A 373 -21.55 -35.82 1.32
CA GLU A 373 -21.76 -34.39 1.09
C GLU A 373 -22.80 -33.81 2.07
N THR A 374 -23.77 -34.63 2.47
CA THR A 374 -24.82 -34.29 3.43
C THR A 374 -24.28 -33.83 4.77
N ASP A 375 -23.20 -34.44 5.26
CA ASP A 375 -22.60 -34.09 6.54
C ASP A 375 -21.97 -32.69 6.46
N THR A 376 -21.36 -32.36 5.32
CA THR A 376 -20.77 -31.04 5.09
C THR A 376 -21.85 -29.97 4.97
N PHE A 377 -22.97 -30.26 4.30
CA PHE A 377 -24.12 -29.35 4.25
C PHE A 377 -24.76 -29.13 5.63
N ASN A 378 -24.96 -30.20 6.40
CA ASN A 378 -25.50 -30.10 7.76
C ASN A 378 -24.54 -29.34 8.68
N GLN A 379 -23.23 -29.62 8.61
CA GLN A 379 -22.22 -28.88 9.35
C GLN A 379 -22.25 -27.38 8.99
N TRP A 380 -22.34 -27.05 7.69
CA TRP A 380 -22.44 -25.65 7.25
C TRP A 380 -23.67 -24.95 7.84
N PHE A 381 -24.82 -25.61 7.80
CA PHE A 381 -26.06 -25.09 8.37
C PHE A 381 -25.97 -24.90 9.88
N GLU A 382 -25.44 -25.88 10.60
CA GLU A 382 -25.31 -25.86 12.06
C GLU A 382 -24.33 -24.79 12.53
N LEU A 383 -23.24 -24.55 11.80
CA LEU A 383 -22.31 -23.45 12.09
C LEU A 383 -22.98 -22.08 11.98
N TRP A 384 -23.89 -21.89 11.02
CA TRP A 384 -24.65 -20.64 10.91
C TRP A 384 -25.76 -20.50 11.96
N GLU A 385 -26.38 -21.60 12.38
CA GLU A 385 -27.36 -21.60 13.47
C GLU A 385 -26.70 -21.37 14.85
N ALA A 386 -25.53 -21.96 15.07
CA ALA A 386 -24.75 -21.77 16.30
C ALA A 386 -24.12 -20.38 16.38
N ASN A 387 -23.84 -19.75 15.22
CA ASN A 387 -23.33 -18.39 15.18
C ASN A 387 -24.39 -17.42 15.73
N ARG A 388 -23.99 -16.52 16.65
CA ARG A 388 -24.88 -15.47 17.23
C ARG A 388 -25.20 -14.35 16.22
N ALA A 389 -25.29 -14.69 14.94
CA ALA A 389 -25.58 -13.77 13.86
C ALA A 389 -27.06 -13.33 13.89
N PRO A 390 -27.34 -12.07 13.47
CA PRO A 390 -28.70 -11.58 13.30
C PRO A 390 -29.56 -12.53 12.45
N LYS A 391 -30.86 -12.65 12.81
CA LYS A 391 -31.81 -13.55 12.13
C LYS A 391 -31.80 -13.38 10.61
N HIS A 392 -31.71 -12.15 10.11
CA HIS A 392 -31.70 -11.88 8.67
C HIS A 392 -30.48 -12.46 7.94
N LEU A 393 -29.31 -12.55 8.60
CA LEU A 393 -28.12 -13.19 8.02
C LEU A 393 -28.24 -14.70 8.02
N ARG A 394 -28.79 -15.29 9.10
CA ARG A 394 -29.05 -16.74 9.16
C ARG A 394 -30.02 -17.19 8.07
N VAL A 395 -31.08 -16.41 7.81
CA VAL A 395 -32.00 -16.66 6.69
C VAL A 395 -31.30 -16.58 5.34
N ARG A 396 -30.42 -15.60 5.11
CA ARG A 396 -29.61 -15.52 3.88
C ARG A 396 -28.66 -16.71 3.71
N ALA A 397 -28.02 -17.13 4.79
CA ALA A 397 -27.16 -18.31 4.80
C ALA A 397 -27.96 -19.56 4.44
N GLN A 398 -29.08 -19.80 5.13
CA GLN A 398 -29.98 -20.92 4.86
C GLN A 398 -30.46 -20.92 3.40
N LYS A 399 -30.82 -19.76 2.84
CA LYS A 399 -31.21 -19.63 1.43
C LYS A 399 -30.09 -20.03 0.47
N LEU A 400 -28.86 -19.58 0.72
CA LEU A 400 -27.70 -19.96 -0.09
C LEU A 400 -27.43 -21.47 0.01
N ILE A 401 -27.54 -22.05 1.21
CA ILE A 401 -27.35 -23.49 1.43
C ILE A 401 -28.41 -24.28 0.66
N GLN A 402 -29.70 -23.93 0.79
CA GLN A 402 -30.79 -24.58 0.05
C GLN A 402 -30.57 -24.53 -1.47
N LEU A 403 -30.18 -23.36 -2.01
CA LEU A 403 -29.83 -23.22 -3.43
C LEU A 403 -28.66 -24.12 -3.84
N THR A 404 -27.63 -24.21 -2.99
CA THR A 404 -26.45 -25.03 -3.24
C THR A 404 -26.78 -26.52 -3.24
N VAL A 405 -27.63 -26.96 -2.31
CA VAL A 405 -28.13 -28.35 -2.24
C VAL A 405 -28.96 -28.68 -3.49
N LEU A 406 -29.89 -27.82 -3.88
CA LEU A 406 -30.72 -28.05 -5.07
C LEU A 406 -29.88 -28.07 -6.37
N TYR A 407 -28.85 -27.22 -6.46
CA TYR A 407 -27.93 -27.24 -7.59
C TYR A 407 -27.08 -28.52 -7.63
N TRP A 408 -26.65 -29.00 -6.47
CA TRP A 408 -25.96 -30.30 -6.36
C TRP A 408 -26.89 -31.46 -6.75
N GLU A 409 -28.15 -31.44 -6.31
CA GLU A 409 -29.17 -32.46 -6.62
C GLU A 409 -29.36 -32.62 -8.13
N GLN A 410 -29.47 -31.50 -8.87
CA GLN A 410 -29.63 -31.51 -10.32
C GLN A 410 -28.45 -32.15 -11.06
N LEU A 411 -27.23 -31.96 -10.54
CA LEU A 411 -26.00 -32.44 -11.18
C LEU A 411 -25.64 -33.88 -10.79
N GLN A 412 -26.09 -34.36 -9.63
CA GLN A 412 -25.81 -35.71 -9.14
C GLN A 412 -27.09 -36.47 -8.73
N PRO A 413 -28.07 -36.64 -9.65
CA PRO A 413 -29.41 -37.14 -9.31
C PRO A 413 -29.43 -38.55 -8.71
N LYS A 414 -28.41 -39.38 -9.00
CA LYS A 414 -28.29 -40.74 -8.44
C LYS A 414 -27.78 -40.75 -7.01
N ALA A 415 -26.81 -39.89 -6.67
CA ALA A 415 -26.25 -39.79 -5.33
C ALA A 415 -27.20 -39.01 -4.39
N SER A 416 -27.83 -37.94 -4.91
CA SER A 416 -28.72 -37.09 -4.14
C SER A 416 -30.02 -37.78 -3.72
N LYS A 417 -30.60 -38.66 -4.55
CA LYS A 417 -31.88 -39.32 -4.27
C LYS A 417 -31.92 -40.04 -2.91
N ASN A 418 -30.82 -40.68 -2.52
CA ASN A 418 -30.73 -41.40 -1.25
C ASN A 418 -30.28 -40.50 -0.08
N GLN A 419 -29.71 -39.34 -0.39
CA GLN A 419 -29.07 -38.45 0.56
C GLN A 419 -29.95 -37.25 0.97
N MET A 420 -30.87 -36.82 0.11
CA MET A 420 -31.80 -35.70 0.35
C MET A 420 -32.62 -35.82 1.64
N PRO A 421 -33.09 -37.01 2.08
CA PRO A 421 -33.79 -37.14 3.37
C PRO A 421 -32.97 -36.67 4.58
N HIS A 422 -31.64 -36.72 4.50
CA HIS A 422 -30.75 -36.25 5.58
C HIS A 422 -30.59 -34.73 5.63
N LEU A 423 -31.16 -33.99 4.67
CA LEU A 423 -31.06 -32.53 4.55
C LEU A 423 -32.37 -31.80 4.85
N ILE A 424 -33.43 -32.52 5.28
CA ILE A 424 -34.77 -31.95 5.52
C ILE A 424 -34.72 -30.72 6.44
N LYS A 425 -33.87 -30.76 7.48
CA LYS A 425 -33.68 -29.66 8.44
C LYS A 425 -33.28 -28.35 7.76
N ILE A 426 -32.45 -28.40 6.72
CA ILE A 426 -31.99 -27.23 5.96
C ILE A 426 -33.15 -26.55 5.23
N PHE A 427 -34.13 -27.32 4.76
CA PHE A 427 -35.28 -26.83 3.98
C PHE A 427 -36.45 -26.33 4.84
N GLN A 428 -36.28 -26.24 6.16
CA GLN A 428 -37.30 -25.72 7.08
C GLN A 428 -36.85 -24.39 7.71
N PRO A 429 -37.44 -23.23 7.35
CA PRO A 429 -38.48 -23.02 6.33
C PRO A 429 -37.92 -23.07 4.89
N ASN A 430 -38.79 -23.32 3.90
CA ASN A 430 -38.41 -23.28 2.49
C ASN A 430 -38.29 -21.81 2.03
N LEU A 431 -37.10 -21.43 1.56
CA LEU A 431 -36.76 -20.06 1.13
C LEU A 431 -36.64 -19.92 -0.39
N ILE A 432 -36.97 -20.97 -1.15
CA ILE A 432 -36.79 -21.06 -2.61
C ILE A 432 -38.05 -20.57 -3.34
N ASP A 433 -37.98 -19.34 -3.87
CA ASP A 433 -39.02 -18.72 -4.69
C ASP A 433 -38.82 -18.96 -6.21
N THR A 434 -39.72 -18.43 -7.04
CA THR A 434 -39.63 -18.54 -8.51
C THR A 434 -38.37 -17.92 -9.09
N LYS A 435 -37.83 -16.84 -8.47
CA LYS A 435 -36.57 -16.22 -8.91
C LYS A 435 -35.37 -17.09 -8.56
N CYS A 436 -35.40 -17.77 -7.41
CA CYS A 436 -34.39 -18.78 -7.02
C CYS A 436 -34.30 -19.89 -8.06
N LYS A 437 -35.43 -20.37 -8.57
CA LYS A 437 -35.46 -21.41 -9.60
C LYS A 437 -34.77 -20.99 -10.90
N MET A 438 -34.77 -19.69 -11.26
CA MET A 438 -34.04 -19.20 -12.43
C MET A 438 -32.52 -19.35 -12.31
N ILE A 439 -31.98 -19.35 -11.09
CA ILE A 439 -30.56 -19.58 -10.81
C ILE A 439 -30.21 -21.06 -11.05
N LEU A 440 -31.17 -21.95 -10.84
CA LEU A 440 -30.99 -23.41 -10.96
C LEU A 440 -31.27 -23.94 -12.37
N THR A 441 -31.96 -23.19 -13.23
CA THR A 441 -32.13 -23.52 -14.65
C THR A 441 -30.96 -22.95 -15.43
N GLU A 442 -30.28 -23.73 -16.26
CA GLU A 442 -29.27 -23.21 -17.22
C GLU A 442 -29.92 -22.45 -18.38
#